data_AF-A0A2U1VYV4-F1
#
_entry.id   AF-A0A2U1VYV4-F1
#
_cell.length_a   1.000
_cell.length_b   1.000
_cell.length_c   1.000
_cell.angle_alpha   90.00
_cell.angle_beta   90.00
_cell.angle_gamma   90.00
#
_symmetry.space_group_name_H-M   'P 1'
#
loop_
_entity.id
_entity.type
_entity.pdbx_description
1 polymer ?
#
loop_
_entity_poly.entity_id
_entity_poly.type
_entity_poly.pdbx_seq_one_letter_code
_entity_poly.pdbx_strand_id
1 'polypeptide(L)' 'MSADTEAQYRSIFENAVEGIYQTTIDGRYLRVNPSLARIYGYGSVAELVENLTDIAGQLYVDPGRREAFA' A
#
# COMPACT_ATOMS: atom_id res chain seq x y z
N MET A 1 9.61 -3.62 -21.47
CA MET A 1 8.28 -2.99 -21.32
C MET A 1 8.24 -1.80 -22.26
N SER A 2 7.15 -1.59 -23.01
CA SER A 2 6.94 -0.37 -23.80
C SER A 2 6.31 0.72 -22.94
N ALA A 3 6.43 1.99 -23.37
CA ALA A 3 5.86 3.14 -22.65
C ALA A 3 4.33 3.02 -22.46
N ASP A 4 3.61 2.46 -23.45
CA ASP A 4 2.17 2.19 -23.35
C ASP A 4 1.82 1.21 -22.23
N THR A 5 2.60 0.14 -22.05
CA THR A 5 2.37 -0.82 -20.96
C THR A 5 2.55 -0.17 -19.60
N GLU A 6 3.54 0.71 -19.44
CA GLU A 6 3.76 1.40 -18.17
C GLU A 6 2.62 2.37 -17.84
N ALA A 7 2.14 3.13 -18.83
CA ALA A 7 1.01 4.03 -18.66
C ALA A 7 -0.28 3.29 -18.32
N GLN A 8 -0.56 2.17 -18.99
CA GLN A 8 -1.71 1.33 -18.69
C GLN A 8 -1.63 0.73 -17.28
N TYR A 9 -0.46 0.22 -16.90
CA TYR A 9 -0.22 -0.31 -15.56
C TYR A 9 -0.41 0.76 -14.48
N ARG A 10 0.13 1.96 -14.70
CA ARG A 10 -0.04 3.10 -13.78
C ARG A 10 -1.50 3.49 -13.64
N SER A 11 -2.24 3.56 -14.74
CA SER A 11 -3.67 3.88 -14.72
C SER A 11 -4.48 2.85 -13.93
N ILE A 12 -4.22 1.55 -14.13
CA ILE A 12 -4.88 0.48 -13.36
C ILE A 12 -4.56 0.64 -11.87
N PHE A 13 -3.29 0.86 -11.53
CA PHE A 13 -2.86 1.00 -10.15
C PHE A 13 -3.50 2.22 -9.46
N GLU A 14 -3.49 3.38 -10.10
CA GLU A 14 -3.99 4.64 -9.55
C GLU A 14 -5.52 4.68 -9.43
N ASN A 15 -6.24 4.05 -10.37
CA ASN A 15 -7.70 4.12 -10.45
C ASN A 15 -8.42 2.87 -9.89
N ALA A 16 -7.71 1.83 -9.47
CA ALA A 16 -8.33 0.67 -8.82
C ALA A 16 -9.11 1.08 -7.57
N VAL A 17 -10.28 0.48 -7.37
CA VAL A 17 -11.11 0.71 -6.17
C VAL A 17 -10.54 -0.05 -4.97
N GLU A 18 -9.94 -1.21 -5.21
CA GLU A 18 -9.23 -1.97 -4.20
C GLU A 18 -7.96 -1.25 -3.74
N GLY A 19 -7.63 -1.42 -2.47
CA GLY A 19 -6.32 -1.04 -1.96
C GLY A 19 -5.25 -1.96 -2.52
N ILE A 20 -4.33 -1.40 -3.32
CA ILE A 20 -3.19 -2.14 -3.89
C ILE A 20 -1.92 -1.58 -3.28
N TYR A 21 -1.09 -2.46 -2.73
CA TYR A 21 0.20 -2.09 -2.19
C TYR A 21 1.25 -3.17 -2.38
N GLN A 22 2.50 -2.74 -2.25
CA GLN A 22 3.67 -3.59 -2.14
C GLN A 22 4.44 -3.14 -0.91
N THR A 23 4.96 -4.11 -0.16
CA THR A 23 5.82 -3.85 1.00
C THR A 23 7.12 -4.60 0.86
N THR A 24 8.14 -4.13 1.55
CA THR A 24 9.31 -4.94 1.88
C THR A 24 8.94 -6.07 2.84
N ILE A 25 9.86 -7.02 3.03
CA ILE A 25 9.69 -8.11 4.00
C ILE A 25 9.70 -7.59 5.45
N ASP A 26 10.42 -6.50 5.73
CA ASP A 26 10.40 -5.80 7.03
C ASP A 26 9.16 -4.91 7.23
N GLY A 27 8.16 -4.98 6.33
CA GLY A 27 6.86 -4.35 6.55
C GLY A 27 6.81 -2.85 6.26
N ARG A 28 7.65 -2.33 5.37
CA ARG A 28 7.57 -0.94 4.89
C ARG A 28 6.91 -0.86 3.54
N TYR A 29 6.10 0.17 3.30
CA TYR A 29 5.51 0.39 1.98
C TYR A 29 6.56 0.73 0.93
N LEU A 30 6.55 -0.03 -0.16
CA LEU A 30 7.27 0.30 -1.40
C LEU A 30 6.38 1.11 -2.34
N ARG A 31 5.11 0.68 -2.46
CA ARG A 31 4.11 1.32 -3.32
C ARG A 31 2.74 1.17 -2.69
N VAL A 32 1.94 2.22 -2.79
CA VAL A 32 0.57 2.29 -2.28
C VAL A 32 -0.26 3.10 -3.25
N ASN A 33 -1.46 2.61 -3.60
CA ASN A 33 -2.38 3.37 -4.41
C ASN A 33 -3.26 4.33 -3.57
N PRO A 34 -3.89 5.35 -4.19
CA PRO A 34 -4.76 6.28 -3.48
C PRO A 34 -5.95 5.62 -2.76
N SER A 35 -6.45 4.52 -3.29
CA SER A 35 -7.58 3.80 -2.68
C SER A 35 -7.22 3.20 -1.33
N LEU A 36 -6.02 2.65 -1.14
CA LEU A 36 -5.60 2.14 0.17
C LEU A 36 -5.55 3.27 1.21
N ALA A 37 -4.99 4.43 0.85
CA ALA A 37 -4.94 5.58 1.75
C ALA A 37 -6.34 5.96 2.25
N ARG A 38 -7.32 6.04 1.33
CA ARG A 38 -8.71 6.31 1.68
C ARG A 38 -9.33 5.21 2.55
N ILE A 39 -9.08 3.93 2.23
CA ILE A 39 -9.61 2.79 3.00
C ILE A 39 -9.11 2.83 4.45
N TYR A 40 -7.85 3.21 4.66
CA TYR A 40 -7.28 3.37 6.00
C TYR A 40 -7.62 4.71 6.67
N GLY A 41 -8.32 5.61 5.97
CA GLY A 41 -8.76 6.89 6.51
C GLY A 41 -7.76 8.04 6.40
N TYR A 42 -6.70 7.89 5.60
CA TYR A 42 -5.74 8.97 5.31
C TYR A 42 -6.19 9.84 4.14
N GLY A 43 -5.84 11.12 4.17
CA GLY A 43 -6.15 12.10 3.13
C GLY A 43 -5.26 11.98 1.89
N SER A 44 -4.08 11.36 2.01
CA SER A 44 -3.19 11.12 0.87
C SER A 44 -2.30 9.89 1.06
N VAL A 45 -1.69 9.42 -0.04
CA VAL A 45 -0.68 8.35 0.00
C VAL A 45 0.55 8.77 0.80
N ALA A 46 0.99 10.03 0.66
CA ALA A 46 2.12 10.55 1.41
C ALA A 46 1.86 10.49 2.92
N GLU A 47 0.69 10.95 3.35
CA GLU A 47 0.27 10.91 4.76
C GLU A 47 0.21 9.48 5.31
N LEU A 48 -0.32 8.52 4.54
CA LEU A 48 -0.31 7.11 4.92
C LEU A 48 1.12 6.59 5.13
N VAL A 49 2.04 6.86 4.19
CA VAL A 49 3.41 6.35 4.26
C VAL A 49 4.20 6.99 5.40
N GLU A 50 3.94 8.26 5.71
CA GLU A 50 4.57 8.98 6.82
C GLU A 50 4.08 8.50 8.19
N ASN A 51 2.80 8.15 8.33
CA ASN A 51 2.20 7.82 9.62
C ASN A 51 2.15 6.32 9.93
N LEU A 52 2.07 5.46 8.91
CA LEU A 52 1.97 4.01 9.05
C LEU A 52 3.33 3.37 8.73
N THR A 53 4.23 3.44 9.71
CA THR A 53 5.64 3.02 9.60
C THR A 53 5.92 1.63 10.18
N ASP A 54 5.01 1.11 11.01
CA ASP A 54 5.00 -0.25 11.54
C ASP A 54 3.68 -0.93 11.17
N ILE A 55 3.67 -1.62 10.03
CA ILE A 55 2.47 -2.33 9.55
C ILE A 55 2.01 -3.40 10.55
N ALA A 56 2.94 -4.14 11.15
CA ALA A 56 2.57 -5.24 12.05
C ALA A 56 1.87 -4.69 13.30
N GLY A 57 2.44 -3.69 13.95
CA GLY A 57 1.92 -3.13 15.20
C GLY A 57 0.74 -2.17 15.04
N GLN A 58 0.65 -1.42 13.92
CA GLN A 58 -0.37 -0.37 13.76
C GLN A 58 -1.63 -0.84 13.02
N LEU A 59 -1.52 -1.84 12.13
CA LEU A 59 -2.63 -2.27 11.27
C LEU A 59 -3.25 -3.59 11.73
N TYR A 60 -2.43 -4.55 12.16
CA TYR A 60 -2.95 -5.85 12.59
C TYR A 60 -3.36 -5.80 14.06
N VAL A 61 -4.54 -6.34 14.37
CA VAL A 61 -4.99 -6.52 15.77
C VAL A 61 -4.05 -7.47 16.54
N ASP A 62 -3.59 -8.51 15.86
CA ASP A 62 -2.51 -9.39 16.32
C ASP A 62 -1.26 -9.11 15.46
N PRO A 63 -0.21 -8.47 16.02
CA PRO A 63 0.98 -8.11 15.28
C PRO A 63 1.68 -9.31 14.61
N GLY A 64 1.60 -10.51 15.21
CA GLY A 64 2.20 -11.73 14.67
C GLY A 64 1.51 -12.22 13.39
N ARG A 65 0.28 -11.79 13.13
CA ARG A 65 -0.47 -12.16 11.92
C ARG A 65 0.23 -11.75 10.62
N ARG A 66 1.08 -10.72 10.66
CA ARG A 66 1.84 -10.29 9.49
C ARG A 66 2.80 -11.36 8.98
N GLU A 67 3.34 -12.21 9.86
CA GLU A 67 4.30 -13.27 9.52
C GLU A 67 3.70 -14.31 8.56
N ALA A 68 2.38 -14.47 8.53
CA ALA A 68 1.69 -15.36 7.58
C ALA A 68 1.77 -14.86 6.12
N PHE A 69 2.24 -13.64 5.89
CA PHE A 69 2.26 -12.95 4.60
C PHE A 69 3.63 -12.31 4.29
N ALA A 70 4.68 -12.71 5.01
CA ALA A 70 6.07 -12.27 4.83
C ALA A 70 6.85 -13.23 3.94
#